data_AF-A0A161MIG9-F1
#
_entry.id   AF-A0A161MIG9-F1
#
_cell.length_a   1.000
_cell.length_b   1.000
_cell.length_c   1.000
_cell.angle_alpha   90.00
_cell.angle_beta   90.00
_cell.angle_gamma   90.00
#
_symmetry.space_group_name_H-M   'P 1'
#
loop_
_entity.id
_entity.type
_entity.pdbx_description
1 polymer ?
#
loop_
_entity_poly.entity_id
_entity_poly.type
_entity_poly.pdbx_seq_one_letter_code
_entity_poly.pdbx_strand_id
1 'polypeptide(L)' 'MATKWLAEEHFELKTYYPAVTKSRLQRQAFKNAFVMDLFSTCGPIYVSQNSSPPTHDLIELIKLCSGKVVSCA' A
#
# COMPACT_ATOMS: atom_id res chain seq x y z
N MET A 1 20.65 -25.43 -5.23
CA MET A 1 19.39 -24.84 -5.75
C MET A 1 18.32 -25.05 -4.68
N ALA A 2 17.55 -24.04 -4.34
CA ALA A 2 16.44 -24.21 -3.39
C ALA A 2 15.31 -25.02 -4.04
N THR A 3 14.74 -25.98 -3.32
CA THR A 3 13.62 -26.83 -3.79
C THR A 3 12.26 -26.36 -3.28
N LYS A 4 12.23 -25.26 -2.53
CA LYS A 4 11.04 -24.67 -1.92
C LYS A 4 11.20 -23.15 -1.78
N TRP A 5 10.08 -22.46 -1.59
CA TRP A 5 10.06 -21.05 -1.19
C TRP A 5 10.88 -20.85 0.09
N LEU A 6 11.78 -19.87 0.07
CA LEU A 6 12.58 -19.46 1.21
C LEU A 6 11.88 -18.32 1.96
N ALA A 7 12.30 -18.09 3.19
CA ALA A 7 11.82 -16.99 4.01
C ALA A 7 12.12 -15.63 3.36
N GLU A 8 11.07 -14.85 3.08
CA GLU A 8 11.12 -13.60 2.33
C GLU A 8 11.95 -12.51 3.04
N GLU A 9 12.07 -12.57 4.36
CA GLU A 9 12.78 -11.60 5.22
C GLU A 9 14.21 -11.30 4.76
N HIS A 10 14.91 -12.30 4.23
CA HIS A 10 16.31 -12.19 3.80
C HIS A 10 16.46 -11.41 2.50
N PHE A 11 15.37 -11.23 1.76
CA PHE A 11 15.32 -10.60 0.45
C PHE A 11 14.51 -9.29 0.46
N GLU A 12 14.05 -8.82 1.63
CA GLU A 12 13.32 -7.56 1.76
C GLU A 12 14.21 -6.33 1.52
N LEU A 13 13.75 -5.42 0.68
CA LEU A 13 14.38 -4.11 0.42
C LEU A 13 14.09 -3.08 1.52
N LYS A 14 14.20 -3.49 2.79
CA LYS A 14 13.85 -2.70 3.97
C LYS A 14 14.65 -1.41 4.13
N THR A 15 15.85 -1.35 3.55
CA THR A 15 16.70 -0.14 3.55
C THR A 15 16.08 1.00 2.74
N TYR A 16 15.43 0.69 1.62
CA TYR A 16 14.83 1.68 0.72
C TYR A 16 13.35 1.93 1.03
N TYR A 17 12.64 0.88 1.46
CA TYR A 17 11.19 0.93 1.67
C TYR A 17 10.85 0.42 3.07
N PRO A 18 10.94 1.26 4.11
CA PRO A 18 10.72 0.81 5.50
C PRO A 18 9.30 0.27 5.75
N ALA A 19 8.33 0.65 4.90
CA ALA A 19 6.95 0.16 5.00
C ALA A 19 6.80 -1.34 4.66
N VAL A 20 7.71 -1.95 3.87
CA VAL A 20 7.52 -3.33 3.37
C VAL A 20 7.46 -4.34 4.50
N THR A 21 8.39 -4.27 5.45
CA THR A 21 8.43 -5.18 6.60
C THR A 21 7.19 -5.00 7.47
N LYS A 22 6.76 -3.75 7.73
CA LYS A 22 5.56 -3.48 8.53
C LYS A 22 4.29 -4.04 7.85
N SER A 23 4.09 -3.75 6.57
CA SER A 23 2.93 -4.23 5.82
C SER A 23 2.90 -5.75 5.72
N ARG A 24 4.05 -6.41 5.50
CA ARG A 24 4.12 -7.88 5.48
C ARG A 24 3.79 -8.49 6.84
N LEU A 25 4.39 -7.99 7.92
CA LEU A 25 4.15 -8.51 9.28
C LEU A 25 2.68 -8.36 9.68
N GLN A 26 2.07 -7.20 9.40
CA GLN A 26 0.64 -7.01 9.63
C GLN A 26 -0.21 -7.97 8.80
N ARG A 27 0.11 -8.15 7.52
CA ARG A 27 -0.61 -9.11 6.66
C ARG A 27 -0.50 -10.55 7.16
N GLN A 28 0.68 -10.97 7.61
CA GLN A 28 0.89 -12.30 8.19
C GLN A 28 0.12 -12.49 9.50
N ALA A 29 0.07 -11.46 10.35
CA ALA A 29 -0.64 -11.50 11.63
C ALA A 29 -2.16 -11.56 11.48
N PHE A 30 -2.72 -10.75 10.57
CA PHE A 30 -4.17 -10.61 10.41
C PHE A 30 -4.76 -11.49 9.30
N LYS A 31 -3.94 -12.04 8.40
CA LYS A 31 -4.36 -12.90 7.27
C LYS A 31 -5.51 -12.26 6.48
N ASN A 32 -6.69 -12.88 6.51
CA ASN A 32 -7.87 -12.41 5.80
C ASN A 32 -8.53 -11.17 6.43
N ALA A 33 -8.19 -10.85 7.68
CA ALA A 33 -8.64 -9.64 8.36
C ALA A 33 -7.68 -8.46 8.16
N PHE A 34 -6.60 -8.63 7.39
CA PHE A 34 -5.67 -7.54 7.11
C PHE A 34 -6.34 -6.48 6.24
N VAL A 35 -6.33 -5.24 6.73
CA VAL A 35 -6.72 -4.04 6.00
C VAL A 35 -5.55 -3.08 6.00
N MET A 36 -5.24 -2.50 4.85
CA MET A 36 -4.28 -1.40 4.76
C MET A 36 -5.03 -0.09 4.96
N ASP A 37 -4.97 0.44 6.17
CA ASP A 37 -5.82 1.53 6.66
C ASP A 37 -5.09 2.87 6.78
N LEU A 38 -3.97 3.03 6.06
CA LEU A 38 -3.08 4.18 6.15
C LEU A 38 -3.79 5.53 5.98
N PHE A 39 -4.80 5.61 5.10
CA PHE A 39 -5.59 6.81 4.84
C PHE A 39 -7.03 6.71 5.35
N SER A 40 -7.33 5.72 6.21
CA SER A 40 -8.70 5.49 6.71
C SER A 40 -9.26 6.67 7.52
N THR A 41 -8.39 7.44 8.16
CA THR A 41 -8.74 8.64 8.94
C THR A 41 -8.58 9.93 8.16
N CYS A 42 -8.08 9.88 6.93
CA CYS A 42 -7.98 11.05 6.08
C CYS A 42 -9.37 11.48 5.58
N GLY A 43 -9.57 12.80 5.46
CA GLY A 43 -10.72 13.35 4.75
C GLY A 43 -10.71 13.00 3.26
N PRO A 44 -11.74 13.39 2.50
CA PRO A 44 -11.77 13.17 1.05
C PRO A 44 -10.55 13.81 0.35
N ILE A 45 -9.93 13.05 -0.54
CA ILE A 45 -8.71 13.44 -1.27
C ILE A 45 -9.08 13.71 -2.73
N TYR A 46 -8.77 14.90 -3.21
CA TYR A 46 -8.81 15.20 -4.65
C TYR A 46 -7.45 14.91 -5.28
N VAL A 47 -7.45 14.29 -6.47
CA VAL A 47 -6.23 14.02 -7.24
C VAL A 47 -6.29 14.81 -8.55
N SER A 48 -5.25 15.61 -8.81
CA SER A 48 -5.13 16.38 -10.05
C SER A 48 -5.03 15.46 -11.27
N GLN A 49 -5.62 15.87 -12.39
CA GLN A 49 -5.52 15.17 -13.69
C GLN A 49 -4.10 15.17 -14.27
N ASN A 50 -3.25 16.11 -13.83
CA ASN A 50 -1.87 16.23 -14.27
C ASN A 50 -0.89 15.78 -13.19
N SER A 51 -1.28 14.81 -12.35
CA SER A 51 -0.41 14.32 -11.28
C SER A 51 0.75 13.48 -11.83
N SER A 52 1.84 13.43 -11.04
CA SER A 52 2.91 12.46 -11.20
C SER A 52 3.07 11.72 -9.88
N PRO A 53 2.81 10.40 -9.79
CA PRO A 53 2.48 9.47 -10.88
C PRO A 53 1.11 9.74 -11.53
N PRO A 54 0.80 9.09 -12.67
CA PRO A 54 -0.48 9.26 -13.37
C PRO A 54 -1.69 9.15 -12.43
N THR A 55 -2.70 9.96 -12.69
CA THR A 55 -3.86 10.13 -11.81
C THR A 55 -4.54 8.81 -11.46
N HIS A 56 -4.68 7.90 -12.42
CA HIS A 56 -5.30 6.60 -12.18
C HIS A 56 -4.51 5.74 -11.19
N ASP A 57 -3.19 5.64 -11.35
CA ASP A 57 -2.30 4.91 -10.43
C ASP A 57 -2.36 5.50 -9.02
N LEU A 58 -2.30 6.82 -8.92
CA LEU A 58 -2.33 7.51 -7.64
C LEU A 58 -3.68 7.31 -6.92
N ILE A 59 -4.78 7.34 -7.66
CA ILE A 59 -6.12 7.03 -7.12
C ILE A 59 -6.20 5.59 -6.63
N GLU A 60 -5.64 4.62 -7.37
CA GLU A 60 -5.61 3.22 -6.97
C GLU A 60 -4.82 3.03 -5.67
N LEU A 61 -3.62 3.60 -5.58
CA LEU A 61 -2.79 3.55 -4.36
C LEU A 61 -3.50 4.15 -3.15
N ILE A 62 -4.19 5.29 -3.31
CA ILE A 62 -4.96 5.91 -2.23
C ILE A 62 -6.08 4.97 -1.76
N LYS A 63 -6.82 4.36 -2.70
CA LYS A 63 -7.92 3.45 -2.38
C LYS A 63 -7.44 2.15 -1.73
N LEU A 64 -6.33 1.57 -2.19
CA LEU A 64 -5.69 0.40 -1.57
C LEU A 64 -5.34 0.65 -0.09
N CYS A 65 -5.00 1.90 0.22
CA CYS A 65 -4.69 2.39 1.56
C CYS A 65 -5.93 2.90 2.33
N SER A 66 -7.14 2.51 1.93
CA SER A 66 -8.42 2.91 2.56
C SER A 66 -8.74 4.41 2.50
N GLY A 67 -8.12 5.15 1.59
CA GLY A 67 -8.43 6.56 1.35
C GLY A 67 -9.68 6.75 0.48
N LYS A 68 -10.37 7.87 0.67
CA LYS A 68 -11.54 8.26 -0.13
C LYS A 68 -11.13 9.30 -1.16
N VAL A 69 -11.39 9.03 -2.44
CA VAL A 69 -11.11 9.96 -3.53
C VAL A 69 -12.39 10.66 -3.98
N VAL A 70 -12.31 11.97 -4.23
CA VAL A 70 -13.41 12.78 -4.78
C VAL A 70 -13.01 13.43 -6.11
N SER A 71 -14.01 13.66 -6.96
CA SER A 71 -13.86 14.49 -8.17
C SER A 71 -14.05 15.97 -7.82
N CYS A 72 -13.42 16.86 -8.60
CA CYS A 72 -13.79 18.28 -8.61
C CYS A 72 -15.16 18.39 -9.29
N ALA A 73 -16.06 19.19 -8.71
CA ALA A 73 -17.38 19.51 -9.29
C ALA A 73 -17.27 20.75 -10.18
#